data_AF-A0A2K8Z4A9-F1
#
_entry.id   AF-A0A2K8Z4A9-F1
#
_cell.length_a   1.000
_cell.length_b   1.000
_cell.length_c   1.000
_cell.angle_alpha   90.00
_cell.angle_beta   90.00
_cell.angle_gamma   90.00
#
_symmetry.space_group_name_H-M   'P 1'
#
loop_
_entity.id
_entity.type
_entity.pdbx_description
1 polymer ?
#
loop_
_entity_poly.entity_id
_entity_poly.type
_entity_poly.pdbx_seq_one_letter_code
_entity_poly.pdbx_strand_id
1 'polypeptide(L)'
;MLHRHVLLKLTICLLLLLGIQPVWAQLALFNTTATALPGQAISLQGNFSPTAKAFMLVGNANTPTPLPILTQSANHLAAQIPAQTPADLYQVWVEDQGQRSPAVWINQAQAHH
;
A
#
# COMPACT_ATOMS: atom_id res chain seq x y z
N MET A 1 -36.48 4.69 41.89
CA MET A 1 -35.16 5.28 41.56
C MET A 1 -34.17 4.32 40.90
N LEU A 2 -34.37 2.99 40.98
CA LEU A 2 -33.47 1.98 40.41
C LEU A 2 -33.43 1.97 38.86
N HIS A 3 -34.55 2.21 38.17
CA HIS A 3 -34.64 2.19 36.70
C HIS A 3 -33.80 3.26 35.99
N ARG A 4 -33.61 4.44 36.60
CA ARG A 4 -32.83 5.54 35.99
C ARG A 4 -31.34 5.21 35.88
N HIS A 5 -30.81 4.47 36.85
CA HIS A 5 -29.40 4.04 36.85
C HIS A 5 -29.15 2.87 35.91
N VAL A 6 -30.13 1.98 35.73
CA VAL A 6 -30.04 0.88 34.76
C VAL A 6 -30.07 1.42 33.33
N LEU A 7 -30.97 2.35 33.03
CA LEU A 7 -31.06 2.96 31.70
C LEU A 7 -29.77 3.69 31.34
N LEU A 8 -29.21 4.48 32.27
CA LEU A 8 -27.97 5.23 32.06
C LEU A 8 -26.78 4.30 31.76
N LYS A 9 -26.64 3.19 32.51
CA LYS A 9 -25.56 2.21 32.29
C LYS A 9 -25.71 1.48 30.95
N LEU A 10 -26.95 1.18 30.53
CA LEU A 10 -27.23 0.58 29.24
C LEU A 10 -26.84 1.52 28.08
N THR A 11 -27.17 2.81 28.20
CA THR A 11 -26.82 3.81 27.18
C THR A 11 -25.31 4.01 27.06
N ILE A 12 -24.58 4.04 28.18
CA ILE A 12 -23.12 4.16 28.19
C ILE A 12 -22.46 2.91 27.60
N CYS A 13 -22.97 1.71 27.91
CA CYS A 13 -22.49 0.46 27.33
C CYS A 13 -22.69 0.42 25.82
N LEU A 14 -23.86 0.86 25.34
CA LEU A 14 -24.17 0.92 23.92
C LEU A 14 -23.30 1.93 23.17
N LEU A 15 -22.98 3.09 23.78
CA LEU A 15 -22.09 4.09 23.20
C LEU A 15 -20.63 3.61 23.11
N LEU A 16 -20.17 2.83 24.09
CA LEU A 16 -18.84 2.20 24.06
C LEU A 16 -18.74 1.09 23.01
N LEU A 17 -19.83 0.36 22.75
CA LEU A 17 -19.89 -0.69 21.72
C LEU A 17 -20.01 -0.12 20.28
N LEU A 18 -20.53 1.09 20.11
CA LEU A 18 -20.69 1.73 18.79
C LEU A 18 -19.51 2.63 18.39
N GLY A 19 -18.59 2.94 19.31
CA GLY A 19 -17.65 4.06 19.17
C GLY A 19 -16.28 3.77 18.54
N ILE A 20 -15.94 2.53 18.19
CA ILE A 20 -14.60 2.21 17.67
C ILE A 20 -14.72 1.33 16.43
N GLN A 21 -15.08 1.94 15.30
CA GLN A 21 -14.71 1.36 14.02
C GLN A 21 -13.22 1.66 13.83
N PRO A 22 -12.32 0.67 13.83
CA PRO A 22 -10.96 0.94 13.41
C PRO A 22 -11.03 1.40 11.95
N VAL A 23 -10.64 2.65 11.69
CA VAL A 23 -10.41 3.12 10.33
C VAL A 23 -9.10 2.48 9.90
N TRP A 24 -9.18 1.27 9.37
CA TRP A 24 -8.07 0.68 8.63
C TRP A 24 -8.00 1.46 7.33
N ALA A 25 -7.16 2.48 7.30
CA ALA A 25 -6.87 3.17 6.05
C ALA A 25 -6.39 2.08 5.06
N GLN A 26 -7.12 1.91 3.95
CA GLN A 26 -6.89 0.81 3.02
C GLN A 26 -5.47 0.92 2.43
N LEU A 27 -4.69 -0.16 2.51
CA LEU A 27 -3.36 -0.23 1.90
C LEU A 27 -3.49 -0.01 0.39
N ALA A 28 -2.97 1.12 -0.11
CA ALA A 28 -3.19 1.55 -1.49
C ALA A 28 -2.01 2.37 -1.99
N LEU A 29 -1.79 2.34 -3.31
CA LEU A 29 -0.89 3.23 -4.03
C LEU A 29 -1.73 4.21 -4.86
N PHE A 30 -1.40 5.50 -4.80
CA PHE A 30 -2.11 6.56 -5.53
C PHE A 30 -1.23 7.33 -6.51
N ASN A 31 0.09 7.31 -6.34
CA ASN A 31 1.02 7.90 -7.30
C ASN A 31 2.27 7.03 -7.39
N THR A 32 2.69 6.75 -8.62
CA THR A 32 3.87 5.94 -8.90
C THR A 32 4.61 6.49 -10.11
N THR A 33 5.93 6.29 -10.15
CA THR A 33 6.71 6.54 -11.36
C THR A 33 6.09 5.81 -12.56
N ALA A 34 5.80 6.54 -13.64
CA ALA A 34 5.16 5.98 -14.83
C ALA A 34 6.10 5.08 -15.64
N THR A 35 7.38 5.46 -15.74
CA THR A 35 8.38 4.75 -16.56
C THR A 35 9.72 4.61 -15.84
N ALA A 36 10.35 3.44 -15.91
CA ALA A 36 11.67 3.17 -15.35
C ALA A 36 12.44 2.09 -16.11
N LEU A 37 13.75 2.29 -16.24
CA LEU A 37 14.71 1.31 -16.75
C LEU A 37 15.32 0.46 -15.61
N PRO A 38 15.89 -0.71 -15.92
CA PRO A 38 16.68 -1.47 -14.96
C PRO A 38 17.77 -0.60 -14.31
N GLY A 39 17.90 -0.70 -12.99
CA GLY A 39 18.82 0.11 -12.18
C GLY A 39 18.31 1.51 -11.80
N GLN A 40 17.18 1.97 -12.35
CA GLN A 40 16.61 3.28 -11.98
C GLN A 40 15.77 3.21 -10.70
N ALA A 41 15.67 4.35 -10.02
CA ALA A 41 14.77 4.54 -8.90
C ALA A 41 13.33 4.79 -9.38
N ILE A 42 12.37 4.24 -8.63
CA ILE A 42 10.94 4.51 -8.72
C ILE A 42 10.47 5.11 -7.40
N SER A 43 9.50 6.03 -7.48
CA SER A 43 8.77 6.57 -6.33
C SER A 43 7.40 5.91 -6.26
N LEU A 44 7.00 5.52 -5.05
CA LEU A 44 5.69 4.96 -4.73
C LEU A 44 5.10 5.80 -3.59
N GLN A 45 3.90 6.33 -3.82
CA GLN A 45 3.15 7.09 -2.83
C GLN A 45 1.80 6.42 -2.60
N GLY A 46 1.46 6.29 -1.34
CA GLY A 46 0.35 5.46 -0.93
C GLY A 46 -0.04 5.68 0.52
N ASN A 47 -0.92 4.82 1.00
CA ASN A 47 -1.26 4.74 2.41
C ASN A 47 -0.63 3.45 2.97
N PHE A 48 0.52 3.61 3.61
CA PHE A 48 1.31 2.52 4.18
C PHE A 48 2.30 3.04 5.23
N SER A 49 2.71 2.16 6.13
CA SER A 49 3.62 2.47 7.21
C SER A 49 5.08 2.59 6.74
N PRO A 50 5.98 3.19 7.56
CA PRO A 50 7.42 3.21 7.30
C PRO A 50 8.09 1.83 7.27
N THR A 51 7.35 0.73 7.49
CA THR A 51 7.87 -0.65 7.46
C THR A 51 7.36 -1.48 6.27
N ALA A 52 6.61 -0.86 5.37
CA ALA A 52 6.11 -1.50 4.16
C ALA A 52 7.24 -2.06 3.29
N LYS A 53 6.97 -3.14 2.57
CA LYS A 53 7.87 -3.75 1.60
C LYS A 53 7.31 -3.53 0.20
N ALA A 54 8.18 -3.34 -0.78
CA ALA A 54 7.78 -3.21 -2.17
C ALA A 54 8.22 -4.44 -2.97
N PHE A 55 7.35 -4.88 -3.86
CA PHE A 55 7.57 -6.05 -4.71
C PHE A 55 7.20 -5.74 -6.15
N MET A 56 7.78 -6.51 -7.07
CA MET A 56 7.42 -6.44 -8.48
C MET A 56 7.27 -7.80 -9.15
N LEU A 57 6.47 -7.84 -10.23
CA LEU A 57 6.55 -8.85 -11.29
C LEU A 57 7.00 -8.18 -12.58
N VAL A 58 7.72 -8.93 -13.41
CA VAL A 58 8.26 -8.48 -14.69
C VAL A 58 7.56 -9.21 -15.83
N GLY A 59 6.95 -8.47 -16.75
CA GLY A 59 6.22 -9.03 -17.89
C GLY A 59 5.13 -10.02 -17.44
N ASN A 60 5.27 -11.26 -17.87
CA ASN A 60 4.37 -12.38 -17.53
C ASN A 60 4.90 -13.31 -16.44
N ALA A 61 5.95 -12.90 -15.72
CA ALA A 61 6.50 -13.69 -14.62
C ALA A 61 5.48 -13.84 -13.48
N ASN A 62 5.55 -14.97 -12.78
CA ASN A 62 4.69 -15.28 -11.63
C ASN A 62 5.43 -15.27 -10.29
N THR A 63 6.74 -15.00 -10.30
CA THR A 63 7.58 -14.98 -9.10
C THR A 63 7.85 -13.55 -8.67
N PRO A 64 7.29 -13.10 -7.53
CA PRO A 64 7.54 -11.76 -6.99
C PRO A 64 9.03 -11.54 -6.70
N THR A 65 9.54 -10.39 -7.13
CA THR A 65 10.88 -9.93 -6.82
C THR A 65 10.81 -8.78 -5.82
N PRO A 66 11.47 -8.86 -4.64
CA PRO A 66 11.52 -7.74 -3.72
C PRO A 66 12.31 -6.58 -4.33
N LEU A 67 11.81 -5.36 -4.16
CA LEU A 67 12.48 -4.16 -4.63
C LEU A 67 13.40 -3.59 -3.53
N PRO A 68 14.69 -3.34 -3.82
CA PRO A 68 15.58 -2.64 -2.90
C PRO A 68 15.05 -1.24 -2.56
N ILE A 69 14.81 -0.99 -1.27
CA ILE A 69 14.34 0.32 -0.78
C ILE A 69 15.54 1.26 -0.64
N LEU A 70 15.45 2.43 -1.27
CA LEU A 70 16.47 3.48 -1.21
C LEU A 70 16.15 4.49 -0.10
N THR A 71 14.89 4.92 -0.01
CA THR A 71 14.38 5.80 1.05
C THR A 71 12.95 5.42 1.39
N GLN A 72 12.56 5.60 2.65
CA GLN A 72 11.22 5.24 3.11
C GLN A 72 10.78 6.13 4.26
N SER A 73 9.53 6.58 4.17
CA SER A 73 8.80 7.26 5.23
C SER A 73 7.35 6.77 5.23
N ALA A 74 6.52 7.29 6.13
CA ALA A 74 5.09 7.05 6.04
C ALA A 74 4.57 7.57 4.70
N ASN A 75 3.74 6.78 4.02
CA ASN A 75 3.05 7.13 2.78
C ASN A 75 3.94 7.35 1.54
N HIS A 76 5.27 7.24 1.66
CA HIS A 76 6.19 7.41 0.55
C HIS A 76 7.37 6.43 0.65
N LEU A 77 7.68 5.74 -0.45
CA LEU A 77 8.92 4.98 -0.58
C LEU A 77 9.56 5.20 -1.94
N ALA A 78 10.89 5.24 -1.97
CA ALA A 78 11.67 5.14 -3.18
C ALA A 78 12.36 3.78 -3.21
N ALA A 79 12.23 3.06 -4.32
CA ALA A 79 12.86 1.77 -4.51
C ALA A 79 13.60 1.71 -5.84
N GLN A 80 14.52 0.77 -6.00
CA GLN A 80 15.28 0.59 -7.24
C GLN A 80 14.74 -0.61 -8.03
N ILE A 81 14.56 -0.47 -9.34
CA ILE A 81 14.41 -1.64 -10.22
C ILE A 81 15.77 -2.36 -10.26
N PRO A 82 15.87 -3.66 -9.91
CA PRO A 82 17.15 -4.36 -9.94
C PRO A 82 17.85 -4.26 -11.30
N ALA A 83 19.16 -4.05 -11.31
CA ALA A 83 19.90 -3.82 -12.56
C ALA A 83 19.89 -5.04 -13.51
N GLN A 84 19.72 -6.24 -12.97
CA GLN A 84 19.72 -7.51 -13.70
C GLN A 84 18.34 -7.90 -14.25
N THR A 85 17.31 -7.07 -14.11
CA THR A 85 15.99 -7.36 -14.68
C THR A 85 15.89 -6.89 -16.13
N PRO A 86 15.16 -7.60 -17.01
CA PRO A 86 14.91 -7.12 -18.36
C PRO A 86 14.04 -5.85 -18.32
N ALA A 87 14.23 -4.99 -19.32
CA ALA A 87 13.37 -3.82 -19.53
C ALA A 87 12.00 -4.29 -20.07
N ASP A 88 10.97 -4.22 -19.24
CA ASP A 88 9.62 -4.71 -19.55
C ASP A 88 8.55 -3.92 -18.78
N LEU A 89 7.29 -4.33 -18.92
CA LEU A 89 6.17 -3.92 -18.10
C LEU A 89 6.36 -4.47 -16.67
N TYR A 90 6.26 -3.61 -15.66
CA TYR A 90 6.38 -4.03 -14.26
C TYR A 90 5.04 -3.88 -13.54
N GLN A 91 4.57 -4.95 -12.89
CA GLN A 91 3.55 -4.83 -11.85
C GLN A 91 4.26 -4.54 -10.55
N VAL A 92 3.87 -3.48 -9.83
CA VAL A 92 4.45 -3.12 -8.54
C VAL A 92 3.36 -3.02 -7.50
N TRP A 93 3.62 -3.53 -6.30
CA TRP A 93 2.72 -3.37 -5.15
C TRP A 93 3.52 -3.21 -3.87
N VAL A 94 2.83 -2.79 -2.82
CA VAL A 94 3.37 -2.76 -1.46
C VAL A 94 2.67 -3.80 -0.60
N GLU A 95 3.44 -4.40 0.32
CA GLU A 95 2.91 -5.22 1.40
C GLU A 95 3.22 -4.56 2.72
N ASP A 96 2.22 -4.46 3.58
CA ASP A 96 2.35 -3.86 4.90
C ASP A 96 1.42 -4.56 5.88
N GLN A 97 1.94 -4.88 7.07
CA GLN A 97 1.20 -5.57 8.14
C GLN A 97 0.41 -6.82 7.68
N GLY A 98 0.96 -7.58 6.72
CA GLY A 98 0.33 -8.78 6.17
C GLY A 98 -0.79 -8.51 5.15
N GLN A 99 -1.03 -7.25 4.78
CA GLN A 99 -1.90 -6.85 3.68
C GLN A 99 -1.09 -6.56 2.42
N ARG A 100 -1.71 -6.73 1.25
CA ARG A 100 -1.14 -6.38 -0.05
C ARG A 100 -1.98 -5.29 -0.72
N SER A 101 -1.32 -4.25 -1.25
CA SER A 101 -2.00 -3.22 -2.03
C SER A 101 -2.48 -3.78 -3.38
N PRO A 102 -3.47 -3.15 -4.02
CA PRO A 102 -3.63 -3.28 -5.47
C PRO A 102 -2.29 -3.02 -6.18
N ALA A 103 -2.03 -3.80 -7.23
CA ALA A 103 -0.85 -3.60 -8.06
C ALA A 103 -1.05 -2.43 -9.01
N VAL A 104 0.02 -1.67 -9.23
CA VAL A 104 0.12 -0.62 -10.24
C VAL A 104 1.07 -1.07 -11.35
N TRP A 105 0.97 -0.44 -12.51
CA TRP A 105 1.79 -0.77 -13.65
C TRP A 105 2.80 0.35 -13.95
N ILE A 106 4.06 -0.03 -14.10
CA ILE A 106 5.15 0.83 -14.58
C ILE A 106 5.52 0.38 -15.99
N ASN A 107 5.85 1.32 -16.87
CA ASN A 107 6.08 1.13 -18.30
C ASN A 107 4.81 0.70 -19.08
N GLN A 108 3.62 0.91 -18.51
CA GLN A 108 2.37 0.69 -19.23
C GLN A 108 2.21 1.73 -20.33
N ALA A 109 1.89 1.28 -21.55
CA ALA A 109 1.50 2.18 -22.62
C ALA A 109 0.23 2.95 -22.21
N GLN A 110 0.34 4.27 -22.16
CA GLN A 110 -0.79 5.13 -21.86
C GLN A 110 -1.42 5.57 -23.18
N ALA A 111 -2.74 5.35 -23.31
CA ALA A 111 -3.48 5.95 -24.41
C ALA A 111 -3.51 7.47 -24.18
N HIS A 112 -2.91 8.23 -25.10
CA HIS A 112 -3.18 9.65 -25.19
C HIS A 112 -4.55 9.82 -25.87
N HIS A 113 -5.52 10.32 -25.11
CA HIS A 113 -6.82 10.74 -25.61
C HIS A 113 -6.76 12.19 -26.10
#